data_AF-A0A7V1D4T0-F1
#
_entry.id   AF-A0A7V1D4T0-F1
#
_cell.length_a   1.000
_cell.length_b   1.000
_cell.length_c   1.000
_cell.angle_alpha   90.00
_cell.angle_beta   90.00
_cell.angle_gamma   90.00
#
_symmetry.space_group_name_H-M   'P 1'
#
loop_
_entity.id
_entity.type
_entity.pdbx_description
1 polymer ?
#
loop_
_entity_poly.entity_id
_entity_poly.type
_entity_poly.pdbx_seq_one_letter_code
_entity_poly.pdbx_strand_id
1 'polypeptide(L)'
;KALPQQTATTENIGDEEPAATTFKIGKFILSGENHILFDDLGVTPPYRADLSIKTLEVGNIDSTQADIASPLHLLAAVDKHSEILIEGTIKPFASKPTMALNNTIKALPLSTLSSYSVPLMGYTLTSGQLDAIAEVKMGKGKIDGELRLTLNALEVESVVKEQPKTEDSKESDAQAEQSTQSDQAKTPKDLDSQLNIPLGTALNMLRDKNRTIKLTIPISGDSDNPDIDPSDVINTAIAKAMKEGAMSYLIASLQPYGALISLVKMAGDAAMKVRLEPITFDSASTSVSDKTKAYLPKVVKLMADRPELNIKVCGVAVESDHQTLLAEATALAEREALKKKVPKGQSASKPVIPTISDEQLLELAKARVAAVKELLITELKADATHLIDCQPSINRDTDENPPRVELLI
;
A
#
# COMPACT_ATOMS: atom_id res chain seq x y z
N LYS A 1 -3.09 21.06 -83.23
CA LYS A 1 -2.06 20.09 -82.81
C LYS A 1 -2.17 19.98 -81.28
N ALA A 2 -3.07 19.11 -80.82
CA ALA A 2 -3.31 18.88 -79.40
C ALA A 2 -2.23 17.94 -78.85
N LEU A 3 -1.69 18.25 -77.67
CA LEU A 3 -0.72 17.41 -76.96
C LEU A 3 -1.39 16.09 -76.50
N PRO A 4 -0.69 14.94 -76.58
CA PRO A 4 -1.20 13.69 -76.05
C PRO A 4 -1.17 13.68 -74.51
N GLN A 5 -2.28 13.27 -73.90
CA GLN A 5 -2.38 12.98 -72.47
C GLN A 5 -1.59 11.70 -72.16
N GLN A 6 -0.62 11.79 -71.25
CA GLN A 6 0.01 10.63 -70.62
C GLN A 6 -0.93 10.07 -69.56
N THR A 7 -1.45 8.87 -69.79
CA THR A 7 -2.01 8.01 -68.75
C THR A 7 -0.86 7.54 -67.86
N ALA A 8 -0.81 8.05 -66.62
CA ALA A 8 0.02 7.50 -65.57
C ALA A 8 -0.57 6.16 -65.13
N THR A 9 0.15 5.07 -65.41
CA THR A 9 -0.06 3.78 -64.76
C THR A 9 0.40 3.88 -63.32
N THR A 10 -0.54 3.87 -62.39
CA THR A 10 -0.27 3.69 -60.96
C THR A 10 0.16 2.24 -60.76
N GLU A 11 1.46 2.00 -60.59
CA GLU A 11 1.96 0.71 -60.09
C GLU A 11 1.46 0.54 -58.65
N ASN A 12 0.69 -0.52 -58.44
CA ASN A 12 0.20 -0.94 -57.13
C ASN A 12 1.38 -1.60 -56.39
N ILE A 13 2.16 -0.81 -55.66
CA ILE A 13 3.12 -1.34 -54.69
C ILE A 13 2.26 -1.86 -53.54
N GLY A 14 2.10 -3.18 -53.48
CA GLY A 14 1.42 -3.82 -52.36
C GLY A 14 2.12 -3.44 -51.05
N ASP A 15 1.35 -2.90 -50.12
CA ASP A 15 1.75 -2.76 -48.73
C ASP A 15 1.95 -4.19 -48.15
N GLU A 16 3.16 -4.75 -48.30
CA GLU A 16 3.57 -5.90 -47.49
C GLU A 16 3.69 -5.41 -46.05
N GLU A 17 2.65 -5.70 -45.25
CA GLU A 17 2.68 -5.56 -43.80
C GLU A 17 3.94 -6.27 -43.27
N PRO A 18 4.83 -5.57 -42.54
CA PRO A 18 6.10 -6.14 -42.13
C PRO A 18 5.84 -7.42 -41.32
N ALA A 19 6.47 -8.53 -41.75
CA ALA A 19 6.30 -9.83 -41.13
C ALA A 19 6.49 -9.74 -39.60
N ALA A 20 5.49 -10.22 -38.85
CA ALA A 20 5.50 -10.19 -37.39
C ALA A 20 6.80 -10.81 -36.86
N THR A 21 7.51 -10.07 -36.01
CA THR A 21 8.74 -10.58 -35.39
C THR A 21 8.40 -11.77 -34.51
N THR A 22 9.04 -12.93 -34.78
CA THR A 22 8.83 -14.15 -34.00
C THR A 22 10.01 -14.42 -33.07
N PHE A 23 9.76 -15.01 -31.90
CA PHE A 23 10.80 -15.39 -30.95
C PHE A 23 10.41 -16.60 -30.11
N LYS A 24 11.42 -17.29 -29.58
CA LYS A 24 11.27 -18.47 -28.73
C LYS A 24 12.24 -18.39 -27.55
N ILE A 25 11.72 -18.60 -26.35
CA ILE A 25 12.49 -18.65 -25.10
C ILE A 25 12.11 -19.96 -24.42
N GLY A 26 13.04 -20.90 -24.30
CA GLY A 26 12.76 -22.21 -23.70
C GLY A 26 12.47 -22.14 -22.20
N LYS A 27 13.22 -21.32 -21.47
CA LYS A 27 13.02 -21.01 -20.05
C LYS A 27 13.72 -19.69 -19.72
N PHE A 28 13.09 -18.87 -18.90
CA PHE A 28 13.68 -17.70 -18.27
C PHE A 28 13.76 -17.93 -16.76
N ILE A 29 14.91 -17.64 -16.16
CA ILE A 29 15.13 -17.74 -14.72
C ILE A 29 15.86 -16.48 -14.26
N LEU A 30 15.30 -15.81 -13.25
CA LEU A 30 15.95 -14.78 -12.46
C LEU A 30 15.96 -15.25 -11.01
N SER A 31 17.14 -15.32 -10.38
CA SER A 31 17.29 -15.79 -8.99
C SER A 31 18.34 -14.97 -8.25
N GLY A 32 18.31 -15.03 -6.91
CA GLY A 32 19.20 -14.24 -6.05
C GLY A 32 18.52 -12.97 -5.54
N GLU A 33 19.31 -11.97 -5.13
CA GLU A 33 18.77 -10.69 -4.64
C GLU A 33 18.66 -9.70 -5.80
N ASN A 34 17.46 -9.61 -6.37
CA ASN A 34 17.17 -8.71 -7.48
C ASN A 34 16.18 -7.65 -7.02
N HIS A 35 16.41 -6.40 -7.40
CA HIS A 35 15.56 -5.26 -7.06
C HIS A 35 14.98 -4.65 -8.32
N ILE A 36 13.65 -4.51 -8.38
CA ILE A 36 12.94 -3.79 -9.43
C ILE A 36 12.26 -2.59 -8.80
N LEU A 37 12.69 -1.40 -9.20
CA LEU A 37 11.98 -0.16 -8.91
C LEU A 37 10.77 -0.08 -9.84
N PHE A 38 9.58 -0.10 -9.26
CA PHE A 38 8.31 0.00 -9.96
C PHE A 38 7.67 1.34 -9.66
N ASP A 39 7.43 2.12 -10.71
CA ASP A 39 6.75 3.41 -10.65
C ASP A 39 5.45 3.34 -11.46
N ASP A 40 4.31 3.46 -10.78
CA ASP A 40 3.00 3.60 -11.41
C ASP A 40 2.54 5.05 -11.33
N LEU A 41 2.62 5.71 -12.49
CA LEU A 41 2.19 7.09 -12.70
C LEU A 41 0.72 7.19 -13.15
N GLY A 42 0.02 6.06 -13.28
CA GLY A 42 -1.40 6.00 -13.64
C GLY A 42 -2.34 6.35 -12.50
N VAL A 43 -1.82 6.39 -11.26
CA VAL A 43 -2.54 6.77 -10.05
C VAL A 43 -1.98 8.06 -9.44
N THR A 44 -2.79 8.74 -8.64
CA THR A 44 -2.38 9.96 -7.92
C THR A 44 -2.76 9.83 -6.44
N PRO A 45 -1.78 9.90 -5.51
CA PRO A 45 -0.35 10.08 -5.75
C PRO A 45 0.28 8.87 -6.49
N PRO A 46 1.41 9.06 -7.22
CA PRO A 46 2.10 7.94 -7.88
C PRO A 46 2.41 6.83 -6.88
N TYR A 47 2.25 5.58 -7.30
CA TYR A 47 2.69 4.45 -6.49
C TYR A 47 4.13 4.10 -6.86
N ARG A 48 4.97 3.93 -5.83
CA ARG A 48 6.38 3.52 -6.00
C ARG A 48 6.67 2.34 -5.10
N ALA A 49 7.34 1.31 -5.63
CA ALA A 49 7.75 0.14 -4.88
C ALA A 49 9.16 -0.31 -5.28
N ASP A 50 9.94 -0.75 -4.29
CA ASP A 50 11.17 -1.51 -4.50
C ASP A 50 10.83 -3.00 -4.31
N LEU A 51 10.64 -3.69 -5.43
CA LEU A 51 10.28 -5.11 -5.44
C LEU A 51 11.54 -5.97 -5.37
N SER A 52 11.72 -6.67 -4.25
CA SER A 52 12.74 -7.69 -4.10
C SER A 52 12.26 -9.00 -4.71
N ILE A 53 12.84 -9.39 -5.86
CA ILE A 53 12.54 -10.65 -6.55
C ILE A 53 13.59 -11.69 -6.16
N LYS A 54 13.16 -12.69 -5.40
CA LYS A 54 13.99 -13.83 -4.98
C LYS A 54 14.12 -14.85 -6.10
N THR A 55 13.00 -15.15 -6.75
CA THR A 55 12.90 -16.10 -7.86
C THR A 55 11.81 -15.65 -8.83
N LEU A 56 12.13 -15.60 -10.12
CA LEU A 56 11.15 -15.55 -11.20
C LEU A 56 11.53 -16.60 -12.23
N GLU A 57 10.66 -17.59 -12.41
CA GLU A 57 10.77 -18.59 -13.46
C GLU A 57 9.60 -18.49 -14.40
N VAL A 58 9.91 -18.38 -15.69
CA VAL A 58 8.93 -18.51 -16.76
C VAL A 58 9.36 -19.64 -17.67
N GLY A 59 8.46 -20.58 -17.91
CA GLY A 59 8.71 -21.72 -18.80
C GLY A 59 8.76 -21.33 -20.27
N ASN A 60 8.47 -22.28 -21.14
CA ASN A 60 8.59 -22.09 -22.58
C ASN A 60 7.63 -21.01 -23.10
N ILE A 61 8.16 -19.98 -23.74
CA ILE A 61 7.46 -18.88 -24.40
C ILE A 61 7.77 -18.99 -25.89
N ASP A 62 6.77 -19.24 -26.72
CA ASP A 62 6.95 -19.35 -28.17
C ASP A 62 5.88 -18.53 -28.88
N SER A 63 6.28 -17.40 -29.48
CA SER A 63 5.35 -16.48 -30.15
C SER A 63 4.74 -17.08 -31.42
N THR A 64 5.24 -18.23 -31.90
CA THR A 64 4.68 -18.96 -33.05
C THR A 64 3.64 -20.00 -32.65
N GLN A 65 3.50 -20.28 -31.35
CA GLN A 65 2.60 -21.30 -30.82
C GLN A 65 1.67 -20.71 -29.76
N ALA A 66 0.51 -20.24 -30.23
CA ALA A 66 -0.49 -19.53 -29.44
C ALA A 66 -0.98 -20.31 -28.19
N ASP A 67 -1.08 -21.64 -28.26
CA ASP A 67 -1.73 -22.45 -27.23
C ASP A 67 -0.76 -23.06 -26.18
N ILE A 68 0.54 -22.77 -26.27
CA ILE A 68 1.52 -23.27 -25.31
C ILE A 68 1.28 -22.63 -23.94
N ALA A 69 1.09 -23.49 -22.94
CA ALA A 69 1.10 -23.10 -21.53
C ALA A 69 2.54 -22.98 -21.03
N SER A 70 2.90 -21.78 -20.60
CA SER A 70 4.15 -21.47 -19.93
C SER A 70 3.92 -21.50 -18.42
N PRO A 71 4.57 -22.41 -17.67
CA PRO A 71 4.61 -22.33 -16.22
C PRO A 71 5.16 -20.97 -15.75
N LEU A 72 4.60 -20.42 -14.68
CA LEU A 72 5.04 -19.21 -14.02
C LEU A 72 5.23 -19.50 -12.54
N HIS A 73 6.38 -19.11 -12.00
CA HIS A 73 6.64 -19.09 -10.56
C HIS A 73 7.36 -17.78 -10.22
N LEU A 74 6.76 -16.98 -9.35
CA LEU A 74 7.34 -15.74 -8.84
C LEU A 74 7.29 -15.76 -7.32
N LEU A 75 8.45 -15.54 -6.70
CA LEU A 75 8.60 -15.25 -5.29
C LEU A 75 9.23 -13.87 -5.14
N ALA A 76 8.46 -12.92 -4.62
CA ALA A 76 8.85 -11.53 -4.45
C ALA A 76 8.44 -10.97 -3.08
N ALA A 77 8.91 -9.77 -2.75
CA ALA A 77 8.51 -9.02 -1.57
C ALA A 77 8.58 -7.51 -1.87
N VAL A 78 7.77 -6.69 -1.19
CA VAL A 78 7.83 -5.21 -1.28
C VAL A 78 8.67 -4.60 -0.15
N ASP A 79 8.99 -5.41 0.86
CA ASP A 79 9.85 -5.06 1.99
C ASP A 79 10.49 -6.34 2.55
N LYS A 80 11.07 -6.29 3.76
CA LYS A 80 11.74 -7.44 4.38
C LYS A 80 10.80 -8.49 4.97
N HIS A 81 9.51 -8.19 5.12
CA HIS A 81 8.58 -8.98 5.93
C HIS A 81 7.37 -9.50 5.14
N SER A 82 7.05 -8.84 4.03
CA SER A 82 6.04 -9.27 3.07
C SER A 82 6.53 -10.42 2.20
N GLU A 83 5.58 -11.23 1.73
CA GLU A 83 5.83 -12.31 0.77
C GLU A 83 4.73 -12.29 -0.29
N ILE A 84 5.14 -12.31 -1.55
CA ILE A 84 4.28 -12.44 -2.73
C ILE A 84 4.70 -13.71 -3.45
N LEU A 85 3.79 -14.66 -3.55
CA LEU A 85 3.96 -15.91 -4.29
C LEU A 85 2.91 -15.98 -5.39
N ILE A 86 3.34 -16.09 -6.64
CA ILE A 86 2.46 -16.31 -7.81
C ILE A 86 2.92 -17.58 -8.49
N GLU A 87 2.01 -18.55 -8.60
CA GLU A 87 2.29 -19.83 -9.24
C GLU A 87 1.19 -20.21 -10.21
N GLY A 88 1.54 -20.81 -11.34
CA GLY A 88 0.54 -21.35 -12.24
C GLY A 88 1.01 -21.43 -13.67
N THR A 89 0.09 -21.17 -14.59
CA THR A 89 0.36 -21.24 -16.03
C THR A 89 -0.23 -20.04 -16.75
N ILE A 90 0.47 -19.56 -17.77
CA ILE A 90 0.04 -18.49 -18.67
C ILE A 90 0.13 -18.98 -20.12
N LYS A 91 -0.75 -18.46 -21.00
CA LYS A 91 -0.64 -18.60 -22.46
C LYS A 91 -0.63 -17.20 -23.06
N PRO A 92 0.54 -16.57 -23.20
CA PRO A 92 0.63 -15.15 -23.54
C PRO A 92 0.28 -14.86 -25.00
N PHE A 93 0.42 -15.83 -25.91
CA PHE A 93 0.17 -15.64 -27.35
C PHE A 93 -1.10 -16.32 -27.86
N ALA A 94 -1.95 -16.83 -26.96
CA ALA A 94 -3.28 -17.27 -27.33
C ALA A 94 -4.05 -16.08 -27.94
N SER A 95 -5.00 -16.34 -28.84
CA SER A 95 -5.80 -15.29 -29.50
C SER A 95 -6.42 -14.28 -28.51
N LYS A 96 -6.71 -14.76 -27.30
CA LYS A 96 -6.78 -13.93 -26.09
C LYS A 96 -5.88 -14.57 -25.04
N PRO A 97 -5.00 -13.79 -24.37
CA PRO A 97 -4.16 -14.32 -23.30
C PRO A 97 -4.99 -15.08 -22.27
N THR A 98 -4.48 -16.23 -21.81
CA THR A 98 -5.13 -17.03 -20.77
C THR A 98 -4.19 -17.24 -19.61
N MET A 99 -4.72 -17.39 -18.40
CA MET A 99 -3.91 -17.70 -17.23
C MET A 99 -4.70 -18.55 -16.24
N ALA A 100 -4.00 -19.33 -15.44
CA ALA A 100 -4.53 -20.00 -14.26
C ALA A 100 -3.46 -19.86 -13.18
N LEU A 101 -3.70 -18.96 -12.23
CA LEU A 101 -2.74 -18.50 -11.23
C LEU A 101 -3.30 -18.69 -9.81
N ASN A 102 -2.45 -19.22 -8.94
CA ASN A 102 -2.61 -19.21 -7.50
C ASN A 102 -1.69 -18.12 -6.95
N ASN A 103 -2.28 -17.16 -6.25
CA ASN A 103 -1.59 -15.98 -5.75
C ASN A 103 -1.72 -15.98 -4.23
N THR A 104 -0.61 -15.81 -3.53
CA THR A 104 -0.58 -15.63 -2.08
C THR A 104 0.21 -14.37 -1.77
N ILE A 105 -0.39 -13.49 -0.98
CA ILE A 105 0.26 -12.33 -0.39
C ILE A 105 0.20 -12.52 1.11
N LYS A 106 1.33 -12.37 1.78
CA LYS A 106 1.41 -12.35 3.24
C LYS A 106 2.07 -11.06 3.68
N ALA A 107 1.55 -10.52 4.77
CA ALA A 107 2.12 -9.40 5.48
C ALA A 107 2.41 -8.15 4.63
N LEU A 108 1.53 -7.86 3.66
CA LEU A 108 1.66 -6.64 2.87
C LEU A 108 1.21 -5.43 3.69
N PRO A 109 2.06 -4.42 3.92
CA PRO A 109 1.66 -3.21 4.63
C PRO A 109 0.62 -2.42 3.83
N LEU A 110 -0.59 -2.25 4.39
CA LEU A 110 -1.70 -1.59 3.69
C LEU A 110 -1.42 -0.13 3.38
N SER A 111 -0.57 0.54 4.18
CA SER A 111 -0.20 1.94 3.95
C SER A 111 0.47 2.17 2.59
N THR A 112 1.14 1.15 2.04
CA THR A 112 1.75 1.20 0.70
C THR A 112 0.71 1.29 -0.42
N LEU A 113 -0.52 0.84 -0.17
CA LEU A 113 -1.61 0.81 -1.16
C LEU A 113 -2.47 2.08 -1.13
N SER A 114 -2.07 3.11 -0.39
CA SER A 114 -2.81 4.37 -0.28
C SER A 114 -3.00 5.04 -1.66
N SER A 115 -2.01 4.96 -2.55
CA SER A 115 -2.10 5.46 -3.94
C SER A 115 -3.28 4.89 -4.74
N TYR A 116 -3.75 3.68 -4.40
CA TYR A 116 -4.89 3.04 -5.06
C TYR A 116 -6.22 3.27 -4.34
N SER A 117 -6.20 3.47 -3.01
CA SER A 117 -7.42 3.71 -2.22
C SER A 117 -7.88 5.16 -2.29
N VAL A 118 -6.99 6.14 -2.29
CA VAL A 118 -7.36 7.56 -2.38
C VAL A 118 -8.25 7.88 -3.59
N PRO A 119 -7.87 7.54 -4.84
CA PRO A 119 -8.73 7.82 -6.00
C PRO A 119 -9.99 6.96 -6.05
N LEU A 120 -10.00 5.79 -5.40
CA LEU A 120 -11.13 4.86 -5.43
C LEU A 120 -12.21 5.20 -4.39
N MET A 121 -11.79 5.43 -3.15
CA MET A 121 -12.68 5.60 -1.99
C MET A 121 -12.53 6.95 -1.28
N GLY A 122 -11.49 7.74 -1.58
CA GLY A 122 -11.25 9.03 -0.91
C GLY A 122 -10.58 8.90 0.46
N TYR A 123 -10.00 7.74 0.77
CA TYR A 123 -9.33 7.47 2.04
C TYR A 123 -7.88 7.05 1.84
N THR A 124 -7.02 7.51 2.73
CA THR A 124 -5.66 7.00 2.91
C THR A 124 -5.71 5.81 3.86
N LEU A 125 -4.94 4.76 3.58
CA LEU A 125 -4.76 3.63 4.50
C LEU A 125 -3.60 3.99 5.44
N THR A 126 -3.90 4.40 6.66
CA THR A 126 -2.88 4.94 7.59
C THR A 126 -2.16 3.85 8.36
N SER A 127 -2.77 2.68 8.51
CA SER A 127 -2.14 1.49 9.06
C SER A 127 -2.81 0.21 8.58
N GLY A 128 -2.15 -0.92 8.86
CA GLY A 128 -2.74 -2.24 8.72
C GLY A 128 -1.89 -3.18 7.87
N GLN A 129 -2.28 -4.44 7.87
CA GLN A 129 -1.61 -5.51 7.14
C GLN A 129 -2.63 -6.31 6.33
N LEU A 130 -2.25 -6.68 5.11
CA LEU A 130 -3.03 -7.53 4.22
C LEU A 130 -2.35 -8.89 4.03
N ASP A 131 -3.13 -9.94 4.28
CA ASP A 131 -2.90 -11.26 3.72
C ASP A 131 -3.99 -11.54 2.67
N ALA A 132 -3.60 -12.05 1.50
CA ALA A 132 -4.52 -12.39 0.43
C ALA A 132 -4.21 -13.75 -0.16
N ILE A 133 -5.26 -14.52 -0.47
CA ILE A 133 -5.17 -15.73 -1.29
C ILE A 133 -6.12 -15.54 -2.45
N ALA A 134 -5.61 -15.63 -3.68
CA ALA A 134 -6.39 -15.45 -4.90
C ALA A 134 -6.15 -16.60 -5.87
N GLU A 135 -7.22 -17.31 -6.23
CA GLU A 135 -7.23 -18.27 -7.33
C GLU A 135 -7.87 -17.57 -8.52
N VAL A 136 -7.12 -17.37 -9.61
CA VAL A 136 -7.56 -16.59 -10.78
C VAL A 136 -7.40 -17.41 -12.04
N LYS A 137 -8.48 -17.55 -12.80
CA LYS A 137 -8.50 -18.15 -14.14
C LYS A 137 -8.97 -17.11 -15.14
N MET A 138 -8.24 -16.98 -16.24
CA MET A 138 -8.63 -16.16 -17.37
C MET A 138 -8.66 -17.02 -18.62
N GLY A 139 -9.77 -16.96 -19.36
CA GLY A 139 -9.93 -17.69 -20.61
C GLY A 139 -11.09 -17.16 -21.43
N LYS A 140 -10.97 -17.19 -22.76
CA LYS A 140 -11.99 -16.67 -23.71
C LYS A 140 -12.34 -15.19 -23.50
N GLY A 141 -11.42 -14.42 -22.92
CA GLY A 141 -11.64 -13.01 -22.56
C GLY A 141 -12.52 -12.80 -21.34
N LYS A 142 -12.71 -13.83 -20.51
CA LYS A 142 -13.37 -13.73 -19.20
C LYS A 142 -12.38 -14.07 -18.09
N ILE A 143 -12.58 -13.44 -16.94
CA ILE A 143 -11.89 -13.75 -15.69
C ILE A 143 -12.90 -14.44 -14.74
N ASP A 144 -12.42 -15.42 -13.99
CA ASP A 144 -13.16 -16.14 -12.96
C ASP A 144 -12.20 -16.48 -11.81
N GLY A 145 -12.66 -16.34 -10.58
CA GLY A 145 -11.80 -16.58 -9.42
C GLY A 145 -12.43 -16.24 -8.09
N GLU A 146 -11.64 -16.44 -7.04
CA GLU A 146 -12.00 -16.11 -5.67
C GLU A 146 -10.83 -15.44 -4.99
N LEU A 147 -11.10 -14.32 -4.31
CA LEU A 147 -10.14 -13.56 -3.52
C LEU A 147 -10.54 -13.62 -2.04
N ARG A 148 -9.70 -14.25 -1.22
CA ARG A 148 -9.84 -14.27 0.24
C ARG A 148 -8.88 -13.25 0.83
N LEU A 149 -9.41 -12.23 1.48
CA LEU A 149 -8.65 -11.17 2.14
C LEU A 149 -8.72 -11.33 3.66
N THR A 150 -7.59 -11.11 4.32
CA THR A 150 -7.51 -10.89 5.77
C THR A 150 -6.81 -9.55 5.99
N LEU A 151 -7.54 -8.59 6.58
CA LEU A 151 -7.06 -7.26 6.90
C LEU A 151 -6.92 -7.16 8.42
N ASN A 152 -5.69 -6.96 8.90
CA ASN A 152 -5.40 -6.83 10.33
C ASN A 152 -5.15 -5.35 10.67
N ALA A 153 -5.84 -4.84 11.70
CA ALA A 153 -5.65 -3.49 12.22
C ALA A 153 -5.67 -2.37 11.15
N LEU A 154 -6.49 -2.55 10.11
CA LEU A 154 -6.69 -1.55 9.05
C LEU A 154 -7.23 -0.26 9.65
N GLU A 155 -6.54 0.87 9.50
CA GLU A 155 -7.06 2.20 9.83
C GLU A 155 -7.05 3.09 8.59
N VAL A 156 -7.99 4.03 8.54
CA VAL A 156 -8.21 4.90 7.39
C VAL A 156 -8.39 6.34 7.84
N GLU A 157 -7.99 7.27 6.98
CA GLU A 157 -8.18 8.71 7.15
C GLU A 157 -8.77 9.30 5.88
N SER A 158 -9.79 10.14 6.01
CA SER A 158 -10.43 10.77 4.85
C SER A 158 -9.50 11.83 4.24
N VAL A 159 -9.42 11.84 2.91
CA VAL A 159 -8.70 12.88 2.15
C VAL A 159 -9.59 14.10 1.87
N VAL A 160 -10.88 14.01 2.19
CA VAL A 160 -11.80 15.14 2.07
C VAL A 160 -11.38 16.21 3.06
N LYS A 161 -10.83 17.31 2.55
CA LYS A 161 -10.63 18.53 3.32
C LYS A 161 -11.98 18.92 3.89
N GLU A 162 -12.16 18.81 5.21
CA GLU A 162 -13.24 19.50 5.89
C GLU A 162 -13.18 20.96 5.44
N GLN A 163 -14.17 21.39 4.65
CA GLN A 163 -14.43 22.80 4.54
C GLN A 163 -14.73 23.24 5.97
N PRO A 164 -14.00 24.23 6.53
CA PRO A 164 -14.32 24.73 7.85
C PRO A 164 -15.78 25.15 7.81
N LYS A 165 -16.61 24.55 8.67
CA LYS A 165 -17.94 25.07 8.95
C LYS A 165 -17.72 26.47 9.46
N THR A 166 -17.89 27.45 8.58
CA THR A 166 -18.00 28.83 8.98
C THR A 166 -19.33 28.93 9.71
N GLU A 167 -19.25 28.80 11.04
CA GLU A 167 -20.23 29.37 11.95
C GLU A 167 -20.23 30.88 11.72
N ASP A 168 -20.97 31.33 10.71
CA ASP A 168 -21.66 32.62 10.65
C ASP A 168 -22.16 32.87 9.23
N SER A 169 -23.35 32.38 8.93
CA SER A 169 -24.22 33.02 7.95
C SER A 169 -25.67 32.74 8.32
N LYS A 170 -26.14 33.48 9.32
CA LYS A 170 -27.55 33.83 9.38
C LYS A 170 -27.85 34.75 8.19
N GLU A 171 -28.78 34.28 7.37
CA GLU A 171 -29.81 35.10 6.73
C GLU A 171 -29.38 35.99 5.54
N SER A 172 -29.68 35.52 4.33
CA SER A 172 -30.35 36.35 3.30
C SER A 172 -30.84 35.43 2.18
N ASP A 173 -32.16 35.43 2.01
CA ASP A 173 -32.89 34.72 0.99
C ASP A 173 -32.51 35.10 -0.45
N ALA A 174 -32.76 34.12 -1.33
CA ALA A 174 -33.27 34.24 -2.69
C ALA A 174 -32.35 34.68 -3.86
N GLN A 175 -32.36 33.79 -4.86
CA GLN A 175 -32.13 34.00 -6.30
C GLN A 175 -30.67 34.17 -6.78
N ALA A 176 -30.14 33.15 -7.44
CA ALA A 176 -30.29 33.00 -8.89
C ALA A 176 -29.41 31.84 -9.38
N GLU A 177 -30.04 30.94 -10.12
CA GLU A 177 -29.39 29.94 -10.95
C GLU A 177 -28.53 30.61 -12.04
N GLN A 178 -27.63 29.80 -12.61
CA GLN A 178 -27.01 29.94 -13.93
C GLN A 178 -25.60 30.55 -13.98
N SER A 179 -24.61 29.64 -13.99
CA SER A 179 -23.32 29.67 -14.71
C SER A 179 -22.31 28.87 -13.88
N THR A 180 -21.39 28.05 -14.37
CA THR A 180 -21.04 27.58 -15.71
C THR A 180 -20.25 26.30 -15.50
N GLN A 181 -20.41 25.39 -16.45
CA GLN A 181 -19.55 24.26 -16.72
C GLN A 181 -18.06 24.64 -16.59
N SER A 182 -17.38 24.09 -15.60
CA SER A 182 -15.92 24.02 -15.57
C SER A 182 -15.54 22.62 -15.12
N ASP A 183 -14.78 21.93 -15.96
CA ASP A 183 -14.23 20.60 -15.79
C ASP A 183 -13.42 20.46 -14.50
N GLN A 184 -14.10 20.24 -13.38
CA GLN A 184 -13.47 19.75 -12.15
C GLN A 184 -13.36 18.23 -12.28
N ALA A 185 -12.12 17.75 -12.19
CA ALA A 185 -11.79 16.34 -11.98
C ALA A 185 -12.83 15.70 -11.06
N LYS A 186 -13.52 14.66 -11.55
CA LYS A 186 -14.46 13.85 -10.78
C LYS A 186 -13.84 13.58 -9.41
N THR A 187 -14.31 14.29 -8.40
CA THR A 187 -14.06 13.93 -7.01
C THR A 187 -14.61 12.52 -6.86
N PRO A 188 -13.83 11.54 -6.34
CA PRO A 188 -14.36 10.21 -6.07
C PRO A 188 -15.66 10.39 -5.28
N LYS A 189 -16.74 9.70 -5.67
CA LYS A 189 -17.95 9.66 -4.85
C LYS A 189 -17.51 9.17 -3.48
N ASP A 190 -17.50 10.07 -2.51
CA ASP A 190 -17.08 9.76 -1.15
C ASP A 190 -17.85 8.53 -0.68
N LEU A 191 -17.11 7.48 -0.30
CA LEU A 191 -17.71 6.23 0.13
C LEU A 191 -18.64 6.47 1.33
N ASP A 192 -18.36 7.48 2.17
CA ASP A 192 -19.22 7.86 3.29
C ASP A 192 -20.61 8.35 2.83
N SER A 193 -20.69 8.99 1.67
CA SER A 193 -21.98 9.44 1.09
C SER A 193 -22.87 8.27 0.67
N GLN A 194 -22.29 7.08 0.45
CA GLN A 194 -23.04 5.86 0.09
C GLN A 194 -23.38 5.01 1.32
N LEU A 195 -22.55 5.06 2.37
CA LEU A 195 -22.67 4.21 3.55
C LEU A 195 -23.63 4.76 4.61
N ASN A 196 -24.00 6.05 4.55
CA ASN A 196 -24.79 6.77 5.57
C ASN A 196 -24.20 6.71 7.00
N ILE A 197 -22.98 6.16 7.16
CA ILE A 197 -22.19 6.07 8.38
C ILE A 197 -20.73 6.33 8.01
N PRO A 198 -19.91 6.90 8.91
CA PRO A 198 -18.48 7.09 8.64
C PRO A 198 -17.77 5.76 8.41
N LEU A 199 -16.89 5.67 7.41
CA LEU A 199 -16.19 4.44 7.04
C LEU A 199 -15.45 3.80 8.22
N GLY A 200 -14.78 4.59 9.06
CA GLY A 200 -14.12 4.07 10.27
C GLY A 200 -15.08 3.37 11.23
N THR A 201 -16.33 3.84 11.31
CA THR A 201 -17.39 3.17 12.09
C THR A 201 -17.82 1.87 11.41
N ALA A 202 -18.02 1.87 10.10
CA ALA A 202 -18.35 0.67 9.34
C ALA A 202 -17.26 -0.42 9.49
N LEU A 203 -15.99 -0.04 9.39
CA LEU A 203 -14.85 -0.93 9.60
C LEU A 203 -14.85 -1.51 11.02
N ASN A 204 -15.17 -0.73 12.04
CA ASN A 204 -15.30 -1.24 13.42
C ASN A 204 -16.41 -2.29 13.58
N MET A 205 -17.48 -2.19 12.80
CA MET A 205 -18.56 -3.20 12.80
C MET A 205 -18.17 -4.50 12.07
N LEU A 206 -17.23 -4.41 11.12
CA LEU A 206 -16.72 -5.57 10.36
C LEU A 206 -15.62 -6.34 11.07
N ARG A 207 -14.92 -5.67 11.98
CA ARG A 207 -13.81 -6.25 12.74
C ARG A 207 -14.34 -7.26 13.75
N ASP A 208 -13.63 -8.37 13.86
CA ASP A 208 -13.77 -9.25 15.02
C ASP A 208 -13.08 -8.64 16.27
N LYS A 209 -13.14 -9.37 17.38
CA LYS A 209 -12.49 -9.00 18.65
C LYS A 209 -10.97 -8.79 18.56
N ASN A 210 -10.31 -9.29 17.52
CA ASN A 210 -8.87 -9.17 17.29
C ASN A 210 -8.54 -8.04 16.30
N ARG A 211 -9.51 -7.19 15.97
CA ARG A 211 -9.40 -6.12 14.95
C ARG A 211 -9.08 -6.66 13.54
N THR A 212 -9.49 -7.90 13.26
CA THR A 212 -9.32 -8.54 11.96
C THR A 212 -10.61 -8.49 11.16
N ILE A 213 -10.50 -8.15 9.87
CA ILE A 213 -11.59 -8.23 8.89
C ILE A 213 -11.22 -9.34 7.90
N LYS A 214 -12.12 -10.29 7.66
CA LYS A 214 -11.94 -11.33 6.62
C LYS A 214 -13.03 -11.21 5.56
N LEU A 215 -12.66 -11.15 4.29
CA LEU A 215 -13.60 -11.00 3.18
C LEU A 215 -13.32 -12.09 2.15
N THR A 216 -14.37 -12.64 1.55
CA THR A 216 -14.26 -13.53 0.39
C THR A 216 -15.01 -12.86 -0.75
N ILE A 217 -14.28 -12.46 -1.78
CA ILE A 217 -14.78 -11.67 -2.89
C ILE A 217 -14.70 -12.56 -4.15
N PRO A 218 -15.82 -12.87 -4.80
CA PRO A 218 -15.77 -13.51 -6.11
C PRO A 218 -15.17 -12.54 -7.14
N ILE A 219 -14.30 -13.04 -8.01
CA ILE A 219 -13.78 -12.28 -9.16
C ILE A 219 -14.46 -12.85 -10.40
N SER A 220 -15.20 -12.01 -11.12
CA SER A 220 -15.76 -12.39 -12.42
C SER A 220 -15.82 -11.20 -13.36
N GLY A 221 -15.91 -11.44 -14.68
CA GLY A 221 -16.11 -10.37 -15.67
C GLY A 221 -15.29 -10.56 -16.94
N ASP A 222 -15.21 -9.51 -17.75
CA ASP A 222 -14.34 -9.49 -18.94
C ASP A 222 -12.86 -9.32 -18.57
N SER A 223 -11.94 -9.92 -19.34
CA SER A 223 -10.50 -9.81 -19.08
C SER A 223 -9.97 -8.38 -19.20
N ASP A 224 -10.58 -7.62 -20.10
CA ASP A 224 -10.14 -6.26 -20.45
C ASP A 224 -10.81 -5.22 -19.53
N ASN A 225 -11.89 -5.61 -18.86
CA ASN A 225 -12.60 -4.84 -17.84
C ASN A 225 -13.25 -5.82 -16.85
N PRO A 226 -12.52 -6.27 -15.82
CA PRO A 226 -13.07 -7.21 -14.85
C PRO A 226 -14.20 -6.53 -14.08
N ASP A 227 -15.41 -7.12 -14.13
CA ASP A 227 -16.60 -6.68 -13.41
C ASP A 227 -16.47 -7.06 -11.92
N ILE A 228 -15.49 -6.47 -11.24
CA ILE A 228 -15.49 -6.45 -9.78
C ILE A 228 -16.48 -5.37 -9.38
N ASP A 229 -17.76 -5.72 -9.21
CA ASP A 229 -18.75 -4.78 -8.71
C ASP A 229 -18.37 -4.39 -7.26
N PRO A 230 -18.06 -3.12 -6.98
CA PRO A 230 -17.81 -2.67 -5.60
C PRO A 230 -18.99 -3.01 -4.67
N SER A 231 -20.20 -3.13 -5.23
CA SER A 231 -21.42 -3.52 -4.50
C SER A 231 -21.34 -4.95 -3.96
N ASP A 232 -20.67 -5.89 -4.63
CA ASP A 232 -20.53 -7.27 -4.14
C ASP A 232 -19.56 -7.35 -2.96
N VAL A 233 -18.50 -6.53 -3.01
CA VAL A 233 -17.57 -6.34 -1.88
C VAL A 233 -18.30 -5.72 -0.70
N ILE A 234 -19.07 -4.65 -0.95
CA ILE A 234 -19.87 -3.96 0.07
C ILE A 234 -20.94 -4.89 0.65
N ASN A 235 -21.67 -5.66 -0.18
CA ASN A 235 -22.70 -6.60 0.26
C ASN A 235 -22.11 -7.74 1.08
N THR A 236 -20.96 -8.29 0.67
CA THR A 236 -20.24 -9.31 1.43
C THR A 236 -19.82 -8.77 2.79
N ALA A 237 -19.29 -7.54 2.81
CA ALA A 237 -18.94 -6.85 4.04
C ALA A 237 -20.18 -6.65 4.91
N ILE A 238 -21.27 -6.06 4.40
CA ILE A 238 -22.52 -5.83 5.14
C ILE A 238 -23.10 -7.15 5.68
N ALA A 239 -23.19 -8.19 4.86
CA ALA A 239 -23.70 -9.50 5.28
C ALA A 239 -22.87 -10.07 6.45
N LYS A 240 -21.55 -9.91 6.40
CA LYS A 240 -20.66 -10.30 7.49
C LYS A 240 -20.83 -9.41 8.73
N ALA A 241 -20.90 -8.09 8.58
CA ALA A 241 -21.15 -7.15 9.66
C ALA A 241 -22.50 -7.45 10.34
N MET A 242 -23.55 -7.74 9.57
CA MET A 242 -24.86 -8.11 10.10
C MET A 242 -24.80 -9.44 10.85
N LYS A 243 -24.06 -10.44 10.36
CA LYS A 243 -23.91 -11.72 11.06
C LYS A 243 -23.23 -11.56 12.42
N GLU A 244 -22.11 -10.85 12.49
CA GLU A 244 -21.37 -10.63 13.76
C GLU A 244 -22.08 -9.62 14.69
N GLY A 245 -22.67 -8.57 14.11
CA GLY A 245 -23.48 -7.59 14.82
C GLY A 245 -24.77 -8.19 15.40
N ALA A 246 -25.44 -9.07 14.65
CA ALA A 246 -26.58 -9.84 15.14
C ALA A 246 -26.19 -10.79 16.25
N MET A 247 -25.02 -11.46 16.19
CA MET A 247 -24.53 -12.27 17.31
C MET A 247 -24.28 -11.43 18.57
N SER A 248 -23.72 -10.23 18.42
CA SER A 248 -23.52 -9.28 19.52
C SER A 248 -24.84 -8.81 20.12
N TYR A 249 -25.82 -8.48 19.26
CA TYR A 249 -27.18 -8.12 19.68
C TYR A 249 -27.91 -9.31 20.32
N LEU A 250 -27.74 -10.53 19.81
CA LEU A 250 -28.32 -11.75 20.36
C LEU A 250 -27.78 -12.01 21.77
N ILE A 251 -26.46 -11.91 21.99
CA ILE A 251 -25.86 -11.98 23.33
C ILE A 251 -26.47 -10.92 24.26
N ALA A 252 -26.65 -9.69 23.78
CA ALA A 252 -27.26 -8.61 24.56
C ALA A 252 -28.76 -8.83 24.87
N SER A 253 -29.48 -9.49 23.96
CA SER A 253 -30.92 -9.73 24.06
C SER A 253 -31.30 -10.98 24.87
N LEU A 254 -30.36 -11.88 25.15
CA LEU A 254 -30.59 -13.14 25.90
C LEU A 254 -30.72 -12.94 27.43
N GLN A 255 -31.25 -11.80 27.88
CA GLN A 255 -31.66 -11.64 29.26
C GLN A 255 -32.96 -12.42 29.53
N PRO A 256 -33.06 -13.17 30.65
CA PRO A 256 -32.32 -12.99 31.90
C PRO A 256 -31.11 -13.93 32.13
N TYR A 257 -30.75 -14.81 31.20
CA TYR A 257 -29.65 -15.78 31.40
C TYR A 257 -28.27 -15.32 30.90
N GLY A 258 -28.19 -14.22 30.14
CA GLY A 258 -26.94 -13.61 29.69
C GLY A 258 -26.01 -13.08 30.80
N ALA A 259 -26.49 -13.03 32.06
CA ALA A 259 -25.70 -12.55 33.20
C ALA A 259 -24.60 -13.53 33.66
N LEU A 260 -24.76 -14.83 33.42
CA LEU A 260 -23.75 -15.82 33.85
C LEU A 260 -22.45 -15.76 33.03
N ILE A 261 -22.52 -15.25 31.80
CA ILE A 261 -21.33 -14.96 30.99
C ILE A 261 -20.63 -13.67 31.47
N SER A 262 -21.36 -12.75 32.12
CA SER A 262 -20.80 -11.47 32.56
C SER A 262 -19.87 -11.59 33.78
N LEU A 263 -20.01 -12.63 34.61
CA LEU A 263 -19.19 -12.82 35.79
C LEU A 263 -17.76 -13.30 35.49
N VAL A 264 -17.51 -13.81 34.28
CA VAL A 264 -16.14 -14.09 33.79
C VAL A 264 -15.48 -12.82 33.22
N LYS A 265 -16.26 -11.79 32.87
CA LYS A 265 -15.75 -10.49 32.38
C LYS A 265 -15.63 -9.41 33.46
N MET A 266 -16.19 -9.62 34.65
CA MET A 266 -16.24 -8.61 35.72
C MET A 266 -15.21 -8.82 36.84
N ALA A 267 -14.05 -9.36 36.47
CA ALA A 267 -12.82 -9.26 37.26
C ALA A 267 -11.69 -8.75 36.36
N GLY A 268 -11.69 -7.44 36.11
CA GLY A 268 -10.44 -6.70 35.94
C GLY A 268 -10.00 -6.28 34.54
N ASP A 269 -10.91 -5.77 33.68
CA ASP A 269 -10.51 -4.75 32.70
C ASP A 269 -10.22 -3.43 33.44
N ALA A 270 -9.12 -3.41 34.19
CA ALA A 270 -8.30 -2.21 34.22
C ALA A 270 -7.52 -2.25 32.90
N ALA A 271 -8.16 -1.81 31.82
CA ALA A 271 -7.45 -1.47 30.59
C ALA A 271 -6.55 -0.27 30.91
N MET A 272 -5.44 -0.53 31.61
CA MET A 272 -4.29 0.33 31.56
C MET A 272 -4.00 0.48 30.08
N LYS A 273 -4.09 1.72 29.57
CA LYS A 273 -3.45 2.06 28.30
C LYS A 273 -1.99 1.74 28.52
N VAL A 274 -1.57 0.51 28.17
CA VAL A 274 -0.18 0.10 28.19
C VAL A 274 0.46 0.94 27.09
N ARG A 275 0.91 2.13 27.49
CA ARG A 275 1.68 3.01 26.63
C ARG A 275 3.05 2.38 26.57
N LEU A 276 3.35 1.79 25.41
CA LEU A 276 4.70 1.32 25.17
C LEU A 276 5.61 2.54 25.03
N GLU A 277 6.80 2.47 25.61
CA GLU A 277 7.75 3.56 25.49
C GLU A 277 8.22 3.65 24.03
N PRO A 278 8.28 4.85 23.44
CA PRO A 278 8.77 5.01 22.09
C PRO A 278 10.26 4.67 22.01
N ILE A 279 10.66 4.10 20.87
CA ILE A 279 12.04 3.77 20.59
C ILE A 279 12.72 5.00 20.01
N THR A 280 13.66 5.58 20.74
CA THR A 280 14.35 6.80 20.33
C THR A 280 15.62 6.51 19.51
N PHE A 281 15.91 7.42 18.58
CA PHE A 281 17.06 7.41 17.69
C PHE A 281 17.83 8.72 17.82
N ASP A 282 19.12 8.68 17.48
CA ASP A 282 19.86 9.90 17.20
C ASP A 282 19.36 10.54 15.89
N SER A 283 19.49 11.85 15.76
CA SER A 283 19.11 12.59 14.55
C SER A 283 19.82 12.01 13.31
N ALA A 284 19.08 11.89 12.20
CA ALA A 284 19.52 11.30 10.93
C ALA A 284 20.01 9.83 11.00
N SER A 285 19.80 9.14 12.14
CA SER A 285 20.26 7.75 12.34
C SER A 285 19.13 6.73 12.29
N THR A 286 19.44 5.53 11.81
CA THR A 286 18.59 4.33 11.86
C THR A 286 19.05 3.31 12.91
N SER A 287 20.09 3.64 13.68
CA SER A 287 20.62 2.75 14.73
C SER A 287 19.76 2.83 15.99
N VAL A 288 19.32 1.66 16.49
CA VAL A 288 18.55 1.57 17.74
C VAL A 288 19.50 1.68 18.93
N SER A 289 19.23 2.64 19.84
CA SER A 289 20.06 2.85 21.03
C SER A 289 20.05 1.62 21.97
N ASP A 290 21.17 1.36 22.65
CA ASP A 290 21.29 0.21 23.54
C ASP A 290 20.36 0.27 24.77
N LYS A 291 20.02 1.49 25.23
CA LYS A 291 19.05 1.70 26.32
C LYS A 291 17.68 1.13 25.95
N THR A 292 17.29 1.26 24.68
CA THR A 292 15.99 0.78 24.20
C THR A 292 15.97 -0.73 23.92
N LYS A 293 17.10 -1.32 23.52
CA LYS A 293 17.21 -2.78 23.32
C LYS A 293 16.84 -3.58 24.57
N ALA A 294 17.07 -3.03 25.77
CA ALA A 294 16.70 -3.68 27.03
C ALA A 294 15.18 -3.74 27.29
N TYR A 295 14.39 -2.87 26.64
CA TYR A 295 12.93 -2.81 26.79
C TYR A 295 12.20 -3.78 25.86
N LEU A 296 12.68 -3.96 24.63
CA LEU A 296 12.02 -4.75 23.58
C LEU A 296 11.72 -6.21 23.96
N PRO A 297 12.55 -6.94 24.73
CA PRO A 297 12.19 -8.28 25.20
C PRO A 297 10.89 -8.33 26.01
N LYS A 298 10.54 -7.24 26.72
CA LYS A 298 9.26 -7.14 27.45
C LYS A 298 8.08 -6.98 26.49
N VAL A 299 8.28 -6.25 25.39
CA VAL A 299 7.29 -6.10 24.32
C VAL A 299 7.05 -7.44 23.64
N VAL A 300 8.11 -8.17 23.27
CA VAL A 300 7.99 -9.51 22.67
C VAL A 300 7.30 -10.49 23.62
N LYS A 301 7.64 -10.45 24.92
CA LYS A 301 6.94 -11.25 25.92
C LYS A 301 5.45 -10.90 25.99
N LEU A 302 5.09 -9.62 25.96
CA LEU A 302 3.69 -9.20 25.94
C LEU A 302 2.95 -9.75 24.71
N MET A 303 3.58 -9.71 23.53
CA MET A 303 3.02 -10.29 22.30
C MET A 303 2.85 -11.81 22.41
N ALA A 304 3.81 -12.52 23.00
CA ALA A 304 3.72 -13.96 23.21
C ALA A 304 2.64 -14.34 24.23
N ASP A 305 2.50 -13.57 25.31
CA ASP A 305 1.48 -13.77 26.35
C ASP A 305 0.06 -13.40 25.84
N ARG A 306 -0.03 -12.57 24.78
CA ARG A 306 -1.26 -12.06 24.16
C ARG A 306 -1.22 -12.21 22.63
N PRO A 307 -1.38 -13.43 22.10
CA PRO A 307 -1.31 -13.69 20.66
C PRO A 307 -2.42 -13.00 19.85
N GLU A 308 -3.43 -12.41 20.49
CA GLU A 308 -4.43 -11.56 19.84
C GLU A 308 -4.00 -10.09 19.65
N LEU A 309 -2.87 -9.69 20.24
CA LEU A 309 -2.44 -8.30 20.30
C LEU A 309 -1.60 -7.91 19.08
N ASN A 310 -2.09 -6.93 18.31
CA ASN A 310 -1.35 -6.31 17.22
C ASN A 310 -0.64 -5.06 17.75
N ILE A 311 0.65 -4.91 17.46
CA ILE A 311 1.43 -3.72 17.77
C ILE A 311 1.69 -2.96 16.48
N LYS A 312 1.12 -1.77 16.38
CA LYS A 312 1.45 -0.80 15.34
C LYS A 312 2.82 -0.18 15.60
N VAL A 313 3.66 -0.11 14.58
CA VAL A 313 5.04 0.40 14.62
C VAL A 313 5.11 1.63 13.72
N CYS A 314 5.03 2.83 14.32
CA CYS A 314 4.90 4.08 13.57
C CYS A 314 6.18 4.92 13.66
N GLY A 315 6.81 5.20 12.53
CA GLY A 315 8.01 6.04 12.46
C GLY A 315 7.69 7.53 12.47
N VAL A 316 8.45 8.29 13.25
CA VAL A 316 8.33 9.75 13.33
C VAL A 316 9.69 10.40 13.07
N ALA A 317 9.78 11.15 11.98
CA ALA A 317 10.90 12.06 11.74
C ALA A 317 10.61 13.41 12.37
N VAL A 318 11.67 14.12 12.77
CA VAL A 318 11.56 15.39 13.49
C VAL A 318 12.45 16.49 12.89
N GLU A 319 12.26 17.73 13.32
CA GLU A 319 13.06 18.86 12.82
C GLU A 319 14.57 18.68 13.06
N SER A 320 14.98 17.98 14.13
CA SER A 320 16.39 17.70 14.36
C SER A 320 17.00 16.77 13.30
N ASP A 321 16.20 15.87 12.69
CA ASP A 321 16.64 15.06 11.55
C ASP A 321 16.93 15.94 10.33
N HIS A 322 16.01 16.87 10.05
CA HIS A 322 16.14 17.81 8.95
C HIS A 322 17.42 18.64 9.10
N GLN A 323 17.68 19.19 10.29
CA GLN A 323 18.87 19.97 10.58
C GLN A 323 20.17 19.17 10.41
N THR A 324 20.21 17.93 10.92
CA THR A 324 21.40 17.06 10.78
C THR A 324 21.64 16.67 9.33
N LEU A 325 20.60 16.23 8.60
CA LEU A 325 20.71 15.88 7.18
C LEU A 325 21.17 17.07 6.33
N LEU A 326 20.65 18.27 6.60
CA LEU A 326 21.06 19.49 5.92
C LEU A 326 22.53 19.82 6.19
N ALA A 327 22.97 19.71 7.44
CA ALA A 327 24.36 19.94 7.82
C ALA A 327 25.31 18.95 7.14
N GLU A 328 24.94 17.66 7.11
CA GLU A 328 25.72 16.60 6.44
C GLU A 328 25.80 16.83 4.93
N ALA A 329 24.67 17.11 4.28
CA ALA A 329 24.61 17.39 2.84
C ALA A 329 25.45 18.64 2.49
N THR A 330 25.39 19.68 3.33
CA THR A 330 26.19 20.91 3.14
C THR A 330 27.68 20.60 3.25
N ALA A 331 28.10 19.85 4.27
CA ALA A 331 29.49 19.46 4.45
C ALA A 331 30.02 18.58 3.30
N LEU A 332 29.19 17.71 2.73
CA LEU A 332 29.53 16.92 1.53
C LEU A 332 29.71 17.82 0.31
N ALA A 333 28.77 18.74 0.06
CA ALA A 333 28.85 19.68 -1.05
C ALA A 333 30.11 20.57 -0.98
N GLU A 334 30.46 21.05 0.22
CA GLU A 334 31.69 21.82 0.46
C GLU A 334 32.95 21.00 0.18
N ARG A 335 32.99 19.74 0.65
CA ARG A 335 34.10 18.81 0.38
C ARG A 335 34.27 18.53 -1.12
N GLU A 336 33.18 18.42 -1.87
CA GLU A 336 33.22 18.25 -3.32
C GLU A 336 33.69 19.51 -4.04
N ALA A 337 33.24 20.69 -3.59
CA ALA A 337 33.69 21.97 -4.13
C ALA A 337 35.21 22.17 -3.95
N LEU A 338 35.76 21.77 -2.79
CA LEU A 338 37.21 21.81 -2.51
C LEU A 338 38.03 20.85 -3.39
N LYS A 339 37.45 19.73 -3.85
CA LYS A 339 38.13 18.76 -4.74
C LYS A 339 38.18 19.25 -6.20
N LYS A 340 37.25 20.11 -6.63
CA LYS A 340 37.26 20.69 -7.98
C LYS A 340 38.31 21.81 -8.03
N LYS A 341 39.46 21.57 -8.66
CA LYS A 341 40.46 22.62 -8.95
C LYS A 341 39.82 23.71 -9.79
N VAL A 342 39.51 24.87 -9.20
CA VAL A 342 39.02 26.04 -9.93
C VAL A 342 40.15 26.56 -10.85
N PRO A 343 39.96 26.61 -12.18
CA PRO A 343 40.90 27.27 -13.07
C PRO A 343 41.06 28.74 -12.67
N LYS A 344 42.31 29.22 -12.55
CA LYS A 344 42.60 30.63 -12.23
C LYS A 344 41.88 31.54 -13.23
N GLY A 345 40.84 32.27 -12.78
CA GLY A 345 40.15 33.29 -13.58
C GLY A 345 38.61 33.23 -13.58
N GLN A 346 37.98 32.21 -12.98
CA GLN A 346 36.51 32.18 -12.82
C GLN A 346 36.11 32.31 -11.35
N SER A 347 35.19 33.23 -11.08
CA SER A 347 34.53 33.36 -9.77
C SER A 347 33.87 32.03 -9.44
N ALA A 348 34.18 31.46 -8.27
CA ALA A 348 33.48 30.29 -7.76
C ALA A 348 31.97 30.59 -7.78
N SER A 349 31.19 29.76 -8.48
CA SER A 349 29.74 29.81 -8.37
C SER A 349 29.38 29.54 -6.91
N LYS A 350 28.48 30.35 -6.36
CA LYS A 350 27.98 30.17 -4.99
C LYS A 350 27.46 28.73 -4.85
N PRO A 351 27.89 27.95 -3.84
CA PRO A 351 27.42 26.58 -3.68
C PRO A 351 25.89 26.56 -3.64
N VAL A 352 25.28 25.67 -4.42
CA VAL A 352 23.84 25.39 -4.32
C VAL A 352 23.64 24.79 -2.93
N ILE A 353 22.85 25.47 -2.09
CA ILE A 353 22.52 24.95 -0.76
C ILE A 353 21.61 23.73 -0.98
N PRO A 354 21.99 22.53 -0.53
CA PRO A 354 21.12 21.37 -0.65
C PRO A 354 19.84 21.61 0.16
N THR A 355 18.71 21.11 -0.35
CA THR A 355 17.43 21.14 0.37
C THR A 355 17.04 19.72 0.74
N ILE A 356 16.58 19.52 1.97
CA ILE A 356 16.04 18.23 2.40
C ILE A 356 14.52 18.26 2.24
N SER A 357 13.96 17.34 1.46
CA SER A 357 12.52 17.26 1.24
C SER A 357 11.81 16.48 2.35
N ASP A 358 10.51 16.71 2.51
CA ASP A 358 9.67 15.94 3.43
C ASP A 358 9.65 14.45 3.08
N GLU A 359 9.72 14.12 1.79
CA GLU A 359 9.85 12.74 1.31
C GLU A 359 11.11 12.06 1.88
N GLN A 360 12.25 12.75 1.94
CA GLN A 360 13.47 12.21 2.54
C GLN A 360 13.32 11.95 4.04
N LEU A 361 12.62 12.83 4.76
CA LEU A 361 12.34 12.65 6.20
C LEU A 361 11.39 11.46 6.44
N LEU A 362 10.36 11.32 5.62
CA LEU A 362 9.42 10.20 5.69
C LEU A 362 10.11 8.86 5.38
N GLU A 363 11.03 8.82 4.40
CA GLU A 363 11.83 7.62 4.12
C GLU A 363 12.79 7.29 5.27
N LEU A 364 13.37 8.28 5.95
CA LEU A 364 14.15 8.04 7.17
C LEU A 364 13.28 7.44 8.29
N ALA A 365 12.08 7.96 8.51
CA ALA A 365 11.14 7.41 9.49
C ALA A 365 10.75 5.96 9.15
N LYS A 366 10.50 5.65 7.88
CA LYS A 366 10.23 4.30 7.38
C LYS A 366 11.42 3.36 7.58
N ALA A 367 12.64 3.83 7.32
CA ALA A 367 13.86 3.05 7.55
C ALA A 367 14.06 2.69 9.03
N ARG A 368 13.68 3.59 9.96
CA ARG A 368 13.69 3.30 11.40
C ARG A 368 12.68 2.23 11.79
N VAL A 369 11.46 2.26 11.24
CA VAL A 369 10.46 1.20 11.45
C VAL A 369 11.02 -0.15 11.01
N ALA A 370 11.64 -0.21 9.82
CA ALA A 370 12.28 -1.43 9.33
C ALA A 370 13.39 -1.93 10.26
N ALA A 371 14.23 -1.04 10.80
CA ALA A 371 15.28 -1.41 11.75
C ALA A 371 14.71 -1.98 13.06
N VAL A 372 13.62 -1.39 13.58
CA VAL A 372 12.94 -1.90 14.78
C VAL A 372 12.31 -3.27 14.55
N LYS A 373 11.60 -3.45 13.42
CA LYS A 373 10.96 -4.72 13.08
C LYS A 373 12.00 -5.82 12.89
N GLU A 374 13.11 -5.53 12.22
CA GLU A 374 14.23 -6.47 12.07
C GLU A 374 14.74 -6.94 13.45
N LEU A 375 14.96 -6.01 14.38
CA LEU A 375 15.40 -6.32 15.74
C LEU A 375 14.37 -7.19 16.49
N LEU A 376 13.08 -6.85 16.41
CA LEU A 376 12.02 -7.62 17.06
C LEU A 376 11.89 -9.04 16.47
N ILE A 377 11.88 -9.17 15.15
CA ILE A 377 11.61 -10.43 14.45
C ILE A 377 12.84 -11.32 14.40
N THR A 378 13.98 -10.80 13.97
CA THR A 378 15.17 -11.60 13.69
C THR A 378 15.95 -11.90 14.97
N GLU A 379 16.19 -10.89 15.81
CA GLU A 379 16.96 -11.09 17.05
C GLU A 379 16.09 -11.61 18.19
N LEU A 380 14.90 -11.01 18.40
CA LEU A 380 14.04 -11.33 19.54
C LEU A 380 12.94 -12.35 19.24
N LYS A 381 12.81 -12.82 18.00
CA LYS A 381 11.84 -13.85 17.57
C LYS A 381 10.38 -13.48 17.82
N ALA A 382 10.05 -12.20 17.71
CA ALA A 382 8.67 -11.75 17.66
C ALA A 382 7.97 -12.31 16.41
N ASP A 383 6.69 -12.62 16.54
CA ASP A 383 5.87 -12.99 15.39
C ASP A 383 5.62 -11.75 14.51
N ALA A 384 6.12 -11.79 13.28
CA ALA A 384 6.01 -10.71 12.33
C ALA A 384 4.56 -10.35 11.99
N THR A 385 3.62 -11.30 12.11
CA THR A 385 2.20 -11.10 11.77
C THR A 385 1.46 -10.19 12.75
N HIS A 386 2.05 -9.93 13.92
CA HIS A 386 1.52 -9.03 14.93
C HIS A 386 2.20 -7.66 14.96
N LEU A 387 3.13 -7.38 14.03
CA LEU A 387 3.82 -6.09 13.91
C LEU A 387 3.32 -5.33 12.68
N ILE A 388 2.43 -4.39 12.93
CA ILE A 388 1.67 -3.68 11.89
C ILE A 388 2.35 -2.36 11.56
N ASP A 389 2.55 -2.06 10.28
CA ASP A 389 3.14 -0.78 9.88
C ASP A 389 2.12 0.34 9.89
N CYS A 390 2.63 1.56 10.13
CA CYS A 390 1.88 2.80 9.98
C CYS A 390 2.48 3.65 8.87
N GLN A 391 1.72 4.62 8.40
CA GLN A 391 2.25 5.70 7.60
C GLN A 391 3.28 6.50 8.43
N PRO A 392 4.48 6.78 7.90
CA PRO A 392 5.44 7.63 8.57
C PRO A 392 4.89 9.06 8.69
N SER A 393 5.34 9.78 9.72
CA SER A 393 4.93 11.17 9.95
C SER A 393 6.13 12.06 10.25
N ILE A 394 5.94 13.36 10.07
CA ILE A 394 6.91 14.39 10.44
C ILE A 394 6.31 15.20 11.58
N ASN A 395 7.01 15.28 12.69
CA ASN A 395 6.68 16.17 13.79
C ASN A 395 7.69 17.34 13.81
N ARG A 396 7.19 18.55 13.52
CA ARG A 396 7.99 19.80 13.51
C ARG A 396 7.83 20.62 14.78
N ASP A 397 7.14 20.11 15.80
CA ASP A 397 7.02 20.83 17.06
C ASP A 397 8.41 20.98 17.68
N THR A 398 8.68 22.19 18.20
CA THR A 398 9.97 22.54 18.81
C THR A 398 10.13 22.00 20.23
N ASP A 399 9.09 21.36 20.78
CA ASP A 399 9.19 20.60 22.03
C ASP A 399 10.05 19.37 21.77
N GLU A 400 11.12 19.20 22.58
CA GLU A 400 12.25 18.25 22.47
C GLU A 400 11.86 16.75 22.34
N ASN A 401 11.06 16.38 21.35
CA ASN A 401 10.73 15.00 21.07
C ASN A 401 11.84 14.42 20.17
N PRO A 402 12.62 13.44 20.66
CA PRO A 402 13.65 12.84 19.83
C PRO A 402 13.02 12.12 18.62
N PRO A 403 13.79 11.94 17.54
CA PRO A 403 13.40 11.06 16.46
C PRO A 403 13.07 9.67 17.01
N ARG A 404 11.96 9.07 16.58
CA ARG A 404 11.43 7.88 17.26
C ARG A 404 10.60 6.96 16.40
N VAL A 405 10.40 5.75 16.92
CA VAL A 405 9.38 4.80 16.49
C VAL A 405 8.43 4.57 17.66
N GLU A 406 7.16 4.85 17.45
CA GLU A 406 6.09 4.64 18.43
C GLU A 406 5.55 3.22 18.30
N LEU A 407 5.34 2.55 19.44
CA LEU A 407 4.70 1.24 19.51
C LEU A 407 3.29 1.43 20.10
N LEU A 408 2.25 1.17 19.31
CA LEU A 408 0.86 1.42 19.68
C LEU A 408 0.07 0.11 19.64
N ILE A 409 -0.77 -0.13 20.65
CA ILE A 409 -1.65 -1.31 20.74
C ILE A 409 -3.03 -0.98 20.17
#